data_AF-A0A918A890-F1
#
_entry.id   AF-A0A918A890-F1
#
_cell.length_a   1.000
_cell.length_b   1.000
_cell.length_c   1.000
_cell.angle_alpha   90.00
_cell.angle_beta   90.00
_cell.angle_gamma   90.00
#
_symmetry.space_group_name_H-M   'P 1'
#
loop_
_entity.id
_entity.type
_entity.pdbx_description
1 polymer ?
#
loop_
_entity_poly.entity_id
_entity_poly.type
_entity_poly.pdbx_seq_one_letter_code
_entity_poly.pdbx_strand_id
1 'polypeptide(L)'
;MQSGQVKTHNLIVTYSLVVGVDAGATSTRVAVHTLDGTRVGYATGSAGNPSAHGLAKAVTAIGDTLHEALTGQDGSRVVASLAGVAGHVQSMAPALGRIWADLGIPAGPRLTGDVTIAYAAGTPEPDGSLLLSGTGAVAARIAGYEMVAIADGLGWLLGDEGSGFWIGRAAAKAVAASLDRGSFAGLLTELVLEHFLGAERRSAPRDTADRLVRLAQADHMRLAALSSLVSRAASAGDPMALGIAREAADHLVATVRRVHVSGPVVLAGSVLTNEGPVRQGVQELLADQEVATARDIAGAAAWLATRDLLPEEDRKAAHARFTP
;
A
#
# COMPACT_ATOMS: atom_id res chain seq x y z
N MET A 1 -23.04 -15.29 -47.47
CA MET A 1 -21.64 -14.85 -47.28
C MET A 1 -21.65 -13.61 -46.40
N GLN A 2 -21.57 -13.78 -45.09
CA GLN A 2 -21.28 -12.73 -44.13
C GLN A 2 -20.09 -13.24 -43.30
N SER A 3 -18.88 -13.01 -43.81
CA SER A 3 -17.64 -13.40 -43.17
C SER A 3 -16.66 -12.26 -43.34
N GLY A 4 -16.14 -11.70 -42.23
CA GLY A 4 -14.86 -11.00 -42.31
C GLY A 4 -14.59 -9.85 -41.33
N GLN A 5 -15.57 -9.30 -40.60
CA GLN A 5 -15.30 -8.13 -39.74
C GLN A 5 -15.20 -8.41 -38.24
N VAL A 6 -15.55 -9.61 -37.78
CA VAL A 6 -15.11 -10.09 -36.45
C VAL A 6 -13.79 -10.81 -36.68
N LYS A 7 -12.62 -10.15 -36.51
CA LYS A 7 -11.32 -10.86 -36.32
C LYS A 7 -10.12 -9.99 -35.92
N THR A 8 -9.79 -8.89 -36.58
CA THR A 8 -8.47 -8.24 -36.34
C THR A 8 -8.41 -7.40 -35.06
N HIS A 9 -9.46 -6.63 -34.75
CA HIS A 9 -9.52 -5.80 -33.55
C HIS A 9 -9.53 -6.64 -32.26
N ASN A 10 -10.33 -7.70 -32.20
CA ASN A 10 -10.34 -8.63 -31.07
C ASN A 10 -9.03 -9.43 -30.92
N LEU A 11 -8.35 -9.76 -32.02
CA LEU A 11 -7.03 -10.41 -31.97
C LEU A 11 -5.96 -9.46 -31.40
N ILE A 12 -5.95 -8.18 -31.75
CA ILE A 12 -5.01 -7.21 -31.16
C ILE A 12 -5.27 -7.07 -29.65
N VAL A 13 -6.53 -6.98 -29.23
CA VAL A 13 -6.90 -6.84 -27.80
C VAL A 13 -6.56 -8.09 -26.97
N THR A 14 -6.74 -9.29 -27.51
CA THR A 14 -6.46 -10.55 -26.78
C THR A 14 -4.99 -10.97 -26.81
N TYR A 15 -4.20 -10.53 -27.79
CA TYR A 15 -2.79 -10.87 -27.90
C TYR A 15 -1.84 -9.79 -27.38
N SER A 16 -2.25 -8.53 -27.30
CA SER A 16 -1.41 -7.47 -26.72
C SER A 16 -1.36 -7.56 -25.20
N LEU A 17 -0.16 -7.35 -24.66
CA LEU A 17 0.12 -7.39 -23.23
C LEU A 17 0.35 -5.98 -22.68
N VAL A 18 0.03 -5.79 -21.42
CA VAL A 18 0.35 -4.60 -20.64
C VAL A 18 0.96 -5.00 -19.30
N VAL A 19 1.92 -4.20 -18.85
CA VAL A 19 2.67 -4.45 -17.62
C VAL A 19 2.40 -3.35 -16.61
N GLY A 20 2.10 -3.75 -15.39
CA GLY A 20 2.01 -2.85 -14.24
C GLY A 20 3.03 -3.24 -13.19
N VAL A 21 3.72 -2.25 -12.63
CA VAL A 21 4.72 -2.43 -11.58
C VAL A 21 4.33 -1.60 -10.35
N ASP A 22 4.31 -2.26 -9.19
CA ASP A 22 4.20 -1.66 -7.86
C ASP A 22 5.52 -1.90 -7.10
N ALA A 23 6.35 -0.87 -6.97
CA ALA A 23 7.66 -0.95 -6.34
C ALA A 23 7.71 -0.14 -5.04
N GLY A 24 7.60 -0.84 -3.91
CA GLY A 24 7.57 -0.25 -2.56
C GLY A 24 8.86 -0.47 -1.75
N ALA A 25 8.83 -0.01 -0.50
CA ALA A 25 9.96 -0.11 0.43
C ALA A 25 10.27 -1.56 0.88
N THR A 26 9.30 -2.47 0.78
CA THR A 26 9.43 -3.86 1.27
C THR A 26 9.46 -4.88 0.15
N SER A 27 8.77 -4.63 -0.96
CA SER A 27 8.56 -5.58 -2.04
C SER A 27 8.30 -4.87 -3.36
N THR A 28 8.50 -5.59 -4.45
CA THR A 28 8.06 -5.20 -5.79
C THR A 28 7.05 -6.23 -6.30
N ARG A 29 5.98 -5.80 -6.95
CA ARG A 29 5.00 -6.65 -7.62
C ARG A 29 4.90 -6.26 -9.08
N VAL A 30 4.88 -7.24 -9.96
CA VAL A 30 4.69 -7.02 -11.40
C VAL A 30 3.52 -7.86 -11.86
N ALA A 31 2.57 -7.24 -12.55
CA ALA A 31 1.44 -7.92 -13.15
C ALA A 31 1.45 -7.73 -14.67
N VAL A 32 1.27 -8.84 -15.40
CA VAL A 32 1.16 -8.86 -16.85
C VAL A 32 -0.26 -9.27 -17.20
N HIS A 33 -0.95 -8.40 -17.94
CA HIS A 33 -2.32 -8.63 -18.38
C HIS A 33 -2.41 -8.52 -19.89
N THR A 34 -3.40 -9.19 -20.49
CA THR A 34 -3.90 -8.82 -21.82
C THR A 34 -4.66 -7.50 -21.78
N LEU A 35 -4.90 -6.84 -22.92
CA LEU A 35 -5.67 -5.58 -22.93
C LEU A 35 -7.12 -5.74 -22.46
N ASP A 36 -7.69 -6.96 -22.53
CA ASP A 36 -9.00 -7.27 -21.95
C ASP A 36 -8.97 -7.53 -20.43
N GLY A 37 -7.82 -7.38 -19.78
CA GLY A 37 -7.68 -7.51 -18.34
C GLY A 37 -7.52 -8.94 -17.84
N THR A 38 -7.26 -9.93 -18.70
CA THR A 38 -6.89 -11.28 -18.24
C THR A 38 -5.44 -11.29 -17.75
N ARG A 39 -5.21 -11.68 -16.50
CA ARG A 39 -3.85 -11.82 -15.94
C ARG A 39 -3.16 -13.05 -16.52
N VAL A 40 -2.02 -12.85 -17.17
CA VAL A 40 -1.23 -13.91 -17.80
C VAL A 40 0.16 -14.08 -17.17
N GLY A 41 0.52 -13.20 -16.25
CA GLY A 41 1.77 -13.25 -15.51
C GLY A 41 1.70 -12.42 -14.24
N TYR A 42 2.38 -12.88 -13.19
CA TYR A 42 2.49 -12.16 -11.93
C TYR A 42 3.72 -12.62 -11.18
N ALA A 43 4.47 -11.70 -10.59
CA ALA A 43 5.59 -12.01 -9.72
C ALA A 43 5.68 -11.03 -8.56
N THR A 44 6.32 -11.46 -7.48
CA THR A 44 6.65 -10.62 -6.33
C THR A 44 8.12 -10.82 -5.97
N GLY A 45 8.87 -9.72 -5.94
CA GLY A 45 10.28 -9.72 -5.63
C GLY A 45 10.64 -8.78 -4.47
N SER A 46 11.93 -8.55 -4.35
CA SER A 46 12.50 -7.71 -3.28
C SER A 46 12.15 -6.23 -3.42
N ALA A 47 12.53 -5.43 -2.42
CA ALA A 47 12.18 -4.02 -2.33
C ALA A 47 12.72 -3.18 -3.52
N GLY A 48 11.82 -2.42 -4.13
CA GLY A 48 12.08 -1.60 -5.33
C GLY A 48 12.17 -0.09 -5.07
N ASN A 49 12.23 0.36 -3.81
CA ASN A 49 12.30 1.78 -3.46
C ASN A 49 13.76 2.30 -3.50
N PRO A 50 14.12 3.21 -4.43
CA PRO A 50 15.48 3.74 -4.57
C PRO A 50 15.91 4.64 -3.40
N SER A 51 14.97 5.31 -2.72
CA SER A 51 15.27 6.17 -1.56
C SER A 51 15.61 5.36 -0.32
N ALA A 52 15.03 4.17 -0.16
CA ALA A 52 15.30 3.28 0.97
C ALA A 52 16.56 2.41 0.76
N HIS A 53 16.75 1.88 -0.46
CA HIS A 53 17.75 0.82 -0.71
C HIS A 53 18.83 1.21 -1.73
N GLY A 54 18.72 2.39 -2.34
CA GLY A 54 19.60 2.87 -3.40
C GLY A 54 19.13 2.47 -4.80
N LEU A 55 19.46 3.32 -5.78
CA LEU A 55 19.01 3.22 -7.17
C LEU A 55 19.30 1.84 -7.80
N ALA A 56 20.54 1.35 -7.68
CA ALA A 56 20.95 0.11 -8.33
C ALA A 56 20.15 -1.11 -7.85
N LYS A 57 19.98 -1.25 -6.51
CA LYS A 57 19.20 -2.35 -5.94
C LYS A 57 17.74 -2.30 -6.35
N ALA A 58 17.14 -1.11 -6.36
CA ALA A 58 15.77 -0.90 -6.79
C ALA A 58 15.54 -1.30 -8.26
N VAL A 59 16.44 -0.85 -9.16
CA VAL A 59 16.39 -1.20 -10.59
C VAL A 59 16.53 -2.72 -10.79
N THR A 60 17.47 -3.37 -10.12
CA THR A 60 17.65 -4.83 -10.18
C THR A 60 16.40 -5.55 -9.68
N ALA A 61 15.85 -5.17 -8.52
CA ALA A 61 14.65 -5.78 -7.97
C ALA A 61 13.46 -5.71 -8.92
N ILE A 62 13.24 -4.54 -9.56
CA ILE A 62 12.18 -4.37 -10.56
C ILE A 62 12.44 -5.25 -11.80
N GLY A 63 13.68 -5.29 -12.29
CA GLY A 63 14.03 -6.09 -13.47
C GLY A 63 13.88 -7.59 -13.26
N ASP A 64 14.37 -8.10 -12.13
CA ASP A 64 14.26 -9.52 -11.78
C ASP A 64 12.78 -9.93 -11.66
N THR A 65 11.98 -9.10 -10.99
CA THR A 65 10.54 -9.35 -10.83
C THR A 65 9.80 -9.27 -12.17
N LEU A 66 10.18 -8.35 -13.05
CA LEU A 66 9.62 -8.26 -14.40
C LEU A 66 9.95 -9.51 -15.22
N HIS A 67 11.21 -9.96 -15.19
CA HIS A 67 11.64 -11.15 -15.91
C HIS A 67 10.82 -12.37 -15.45
N GLU A 68 10.67 -12.56 -14.14
CA GLU A 68 9.85 -13.63 -13.58
C GLU A 68 8.39 -13.53 -14.06
N ALA A 69 7.77 -12.35 -13.96
CA ALA A 69 6.37 -12.14 -14.36
C ALA A 69 6.12 -12.36 -15.86
N LEU A 70 7.14 -12.17 -16.70
CA LEU A 70 7.08 -12.40 -18.15
C LEU A 70 7.47 -13.83 -18.56
N THR A 71 7.77 -14.73 -17.62
CA THR A 71 8.14 -16.12 -17.94
C THR A 71 7.05 -16.78 -18.81
N GLY A 72 7.44 -17.25 -19.99
CA GLY A 72 6.54 -17.87 -20.96
C GLY A 72 5.72 -16.88 -21.81
N GLN A 73 5.97 -15.57 -21.69
CA GLN A 73 5.38 -14.53 -22.53
C GLN A 73 6.42 -13.96 -23.49
N ASP A 74 5.96 -13.46 -24.63
CA ASP A 74 6.79 -12.74 -25.59
C ASP A 74 6.70 -11.24 -25.30
N GLY A 75 7.82 -10.66 -24.81
CA GLY A 75 7.92 -9.24 -24.45
C GLY A 75 7.60 -8.29 -25.61
N SER A 76 7.75 -8.72 -26.87
CA SER A 76 7.40 -7.89 -28.04
C SER A 76 5.90 -7.62 -28.16
N ARG A 77 5.07 -8.41 -27.46
CA ARG A 77 3.62 -8.21 -27.38
C ARG A 77 3.23 -7.14 -26.35
N VAL A 78 4.15 -6.68 -25.50
CA VAL A 78 3.88 -5.64 -24.51
C VAL A 78 3.76 -4.29 -25.21
N VAL A 79 2.55 -3.74 -25.21
CA VAL A 79 2.21 -2.47 -25.90
C VAL A 79 2.23 -1.26 -24.97
N ALA A 80 2.14 -1.48 -23.66
CA ALA A 80 2.27 -0.42 -22.66
C ALA A 80 2.78 -0.96 -21.32
N SER A 81 3.46 -0.08 -20.58
CA SER A 81 3.95 -0.37 -19.23
C SER A 81 3.83 0.87 -18.36
N LEU A 82 3.40 0.68 -17.11
CA LEU A 82 3.42 1.72 -16.08
C LEU A 82 4.05 1.16 -14.81
N ALA A 83 5.00 1.90 -14.25
CA ALA A 83 5.61 1.60 -12.97
C ALA A 83 5.31 2.71 -11.96
N GLY A 84 4.55 2.37 -10.92
CA GLY A 84 4.47 3.18 -9.71
C GLY A 84 5.58 2.78 -8.77
N VAL A 85 6.44 3.73 -8.45
CA VAL A 85 7.60 3.51 -7.60
C VAL A 85 7.56 4.49 -6.44
N ALA A 86 7.69 3.98 -5.22
CA ALA A 86 7.81 4.82 -4.04
C ALA A 86 9.14 5.60 -4.06
N GLY A 87 9.10 6.92 -3.92
CA GLY A 87 10.29 7.79 -3.89
C GLY A 87 10.48 8.62 -5.17
N HIS A 88 11.70 9.16 -5.37
CA HIS A 88 12.00 10.06 -6.50
C HIS A 88 12.32 9.25 -7.77
N VAL A 89 11.36 9.18 -8.71
CA VAL A 89 11.32 8.14 -9.76
C VAL A 89 12.06 8.46 -11.06
N GLN A 90 12.20 9.74 -11.44
CA GLN A 90 12.56 10.09 -12.83
C GLN A 90 13.97 9.67 -13.26
N SER A 91 14.92 9.60 -12.31
CA SER A 91 16.28 9.14 -12.61
C SER A 91 16.37 7.64 -12.94
N MET A 92 15.32 6.85 -12.65
CA MET A 92 15.29 5.41 -12.94
C MET A 92 14.94 5.10 -14.40
N ALA A 93 14.25 6.02 -15.10
CA ALA A 93 13.66 5.75 -16.41
C ALA A 93 14.67 5.19 -17.45
N PRO A 94 15.90 5.74 -17.59
CA PRO A 94 16.86 5.18 -18.55
C PRO A 94 17.31 3.77 -18.20
N ALA A 95 17.46 3.44 -16.91
CA ALA A 95 17.91 2.12 -16.46
C ALA A 95 16.81 1.07 -16.63
N LEU A 96 15.56 1.41 -16.27
CA LEU A 96 14.40 0.54 -16.50
C LEU A 96 14.13 0.35 -17.99
N GLY A 97 14.32 1.39 -18.82
CA GLY A 97 14.19 1.29 -20.27
C GLY A 97 15.14 0.25 -20.89
N ARG A 98 16.38 0.14 -20.38
CA ARG A 98 17.33 -0.90 -20.83
C ARG A 98 16.86 -2.30 -20.44
N ILE A 99 16.40 -2.49 -19.21
CA ILE A 99 15.85 -3.77 -18.73
C ILE A 99 14.67 -4.20 -19.60
N TRP A 100 13.77 -3.28 -19.93
CA TRP A 100 12.63 -3.56 -20.80
C TRP A 100 13.10 -3.98 -22.21
N ALA A 101 14.07 -3.26 -22.78
CA ALA A 101 14.63 -3.60 -24.08
C ALA A 101 15.33 -4.97 -24.09
N ASP A 102 16.07 -5.32 -23.04
CA ASP A 102 16.73 -6.63 -22.88
C ASP A 102 15.71 -7.79 -22.81
N LEU A 103 14.49 -7.50 -22.39
CA LEU A 103 13.36 -8.45 -22.37
C LEU A 103 12.50 -8.38 -23.65
N GLY A 104 12.94 -7.67 -24.67
CA GLY A 104 12.25 -7.56 -25.97
C GLY A 104 11.04 -6.62 -25.96
N ILE A 105 10.86 -5.80 -24.93
CA ILE A 105 9.75 -4.85 -24.83
C ILE A 105 10.11 -3.56 -25.58
N PRO A 106 9.33 -3.11 -26.58
CA PRO A 106 9.72 -2.00 -27.45
C PRO A 106 9.90 -0.64 -26.75
N ALA A 107 9.16 -0.40 -25.66
CA ALA A 107 9.18 0.84 -24.91
C ALA A 107 9.32 0.58 -23.41
N GLY A 108 10.16 1.36 -22.73
CA GLY A 108 10.28 1.32 -21.27
C GLY A 108 9.00 1.79 -20.55
N PRO A 109 8.91 1.60 -19.23
CA PRO A 109 7.72 1.96 -18.48
C PRO A 109 7.59 3.47 -18.35
N ARG A 110 6.35 3.98 -18.43
CA ARG A 110 6.03 5.29 -17.85
C ARG A 110 6.20 5.19 -16.34
N LEU A 111 6.67 6.26 -15.72
CA LEU A 111 6.88 6.30 -14.27
C LEU A 111 5.85 7.20 -13.60
N THR A 112 5.32 6.72 -12.48
CA THR A 112 4.44 7.46 -11.58
C THR A 112 4.82 7.17 -10.12
N GLY A 113 4.25 7.92 -9.18
CA GLY A 113 4.32 7.58 -7.77
C GLY A 113 3.45 6.36 -7.42
N ASP A 114 3.83 5.67 -6.33
CA ASP A 114 3.08 4.56 -5.74
C ASP A 114 1.67 4.97 -5.28
N VAL A 115 1.51 6.18 -4.75
CA VAL A 115 0.23 6.76 -4.32
C VAL A 115 -0.83 6.72 -5.42
N THR A 116 -0.47 7.07 -6.66
CA THR A 116 -1.40 7.09 -7.79
C THR A 116 -1.93 5.70 -8.12
N ILE A 117 -1.05 4.70 -8.20
CA ILE A 117 -1.44 3.34 -8.54
C ILE A 117 -2.18 2.66 -7.37
N ALA A 118 -1.86 3.03 -6.13
CA ALA A 118 -2.58 2.56 -4.94
C ALA A 118 -4.02 3.10 -4.91
N TYR A 119 -4.24 4.36 -5.29
CA TYR A 119 -5.58 4.92 -5.47
C TYR A 119 -6.36 4.20 -6.58
N ALA A 120 -5.74 4.04 -7.75
CA ALA A 120 -6.35 3.35 -8.88
C ALA A 120 -6.66 1.86 -8.57
N ALA A 121 -6.04 1.26 -7.55
CA ALA A 121 -6.34 -0.10 -7.12
C ALA A 121 -7.69 -0.24 -6.38
N GLY A 122 -8.29 0.88 -5.95
CA GLY A 122 -9.59 0.88 -5.29
C GLY A 122 -10.75 1.34 -6.19
N THR A 123 -10.48 2.14 -7.22
CA THR A 123 -11.53 2.79 -8.01
C THR A 123 -11.11 3.10 -9.45
N PRO A 124 -12.03 3.05 -10.43
CA PRO A 124 -11.82 3.57 -11.77
C PRO A 124 -12.07 5.09 -11.89
N GLU A 125 -12.41 5.80 -10.80
CA GLU A 125 -12.68 7.23 -10.88
C GLU A 125 -11.38 8.05 -10.94
N PRO A 126 -11.28 9.06 -11.83
CA PRO A 126 -10.07 9.85 -12.00
C PRO A 126 -9.77 10.78 -10.83
N ASP A 127 -10.79 11.15 -10.06
CA ASP A 127 -10.75 12.15 -9.00
C ASP A 127 -11.25 11.54 -7.68
N GLY A 128 -10.53 11.79 -6.59
CA GLY A 128 -10.83 11.20 -5.30
C GLY A 128 -9.74 11.47 -4.27
N SER A 129 -9.65 10.62 -3.26
CA SER A 129 -8.56 10.68 -2.28
C SER A 129 -8.08 9.29 -1.90
N LEU A 130 -6.77 9.15 -1.67
CA LEU A 130 -6.17 8.00 -1.03
C LEU A 130 -6.01 8.29 0.45
N LEU A 131 -6.39 7.35 1.30
CA LEU A 131 -5.98 7.28 2.71
C LEU A 131 -5.16 6.01 2.90
N LEU A 132 -3.85 6.18 3.08
CA LEU A 132 -2.90 5.09 3.23
C LEU A 132 -2.47 5.00 4.69
N SER A 133 -2.57 3.80 5.29
CA SER A 133 -1.99 3.50 6.60
C SER A 133 -1.40 2.09 6.63
N GLY A 134 -0.08 2.03 6.83
CA GLY A 134 0.73 0.81 6.97
C GLY A 134 1.74 1.03 8.09
N THR A 135 3.04 0.91 7.79
CA THR A 135 4.09 1.33 8.75
C THR A 135 4.01 2.83 9.03
N GLY A 136 3.82 3.64 7.97
CA GLY A 136 3.52 5.08 8.04
C GLY A 136 2.09 5.37 7.58
N ALA A 137 1.69 6.64 7.58
CA ALA A 137 0.35 7.05 7.16
C ALA A 137 0.37 8.39 6.41
N VAL A 138 -0.51 8.50 5.41
CA VAL A 138 -0.61 9.69 4.56
C VAL A 138 -1.99 9.74 3.89
N ALA A 139 -2.50 10.94 3.65
CA ALA A 139 -3.60 11.15 2.73
C ALA A 139 -3.17 11.95 1.50
N ALA A 140 -3.70 11.60 0.35
CA ALA A 140 -3.41 12.27 -0.91
C ALA A 140 -4.70 12.57 -1.67
N ARG A 141 -4.80 13.77 -2.24
CA ARG A 141 -5.85 14.10 -3.21
C ARG A 141 -5.38 13.72 -4.60
N ILE A 142 -6.24 13.00 -5.31
CA ILE A 142 -6.03 12.62 -6.70
C ILE A 142 -6.98 13.43 -7.60
N ALA A 143 -6.45 13.99 -8.68
CA ALA A 143 -7.22 14.62 -9.74
C ALA A 143 -6.65 14.21 -11.10
N GLY A 144 -7.48 13.66 -11.99
CA GLY A 144 -7.03 13.15 -13.29
C GLY A 144 -6.04 11.99 -13.20
N TYR A 145 -6.09 11.19 -12.13
CA TYR A 145 -5.08 10.19 -11.76
C TYR A 145 -3.69 10.76 -11.45
N GLU A 146 -3.60 12.03 -11.07
CA GLU A 146 -2.37 12.65 -10.59
C GLU A 146 -2.53 13.08 -9.14
N MET A 147 -1.47 12.92 -8.35
CA MET A 147 -1.45 13.42 -6.98
C MET A 147 -1.29 14.94 -6.99
N VAL A 148 -2.30 15.67 -6.51
CA VAL A 148 -2.32 17.15 -6.55
C VAL A 148 -2.20 17.79 -5.17
N ALA A 149 -2.44 17.04 -4.09
CA ALA A 149 -2.21 17.50 -2.72
C ALA A 149 -1.91 16.31 -1.81
N ILE A 150 -1.22 16.58 -0.70
CA ILE A 150 -0.84 15.61 0.32
C ILE A 150 -1.06 16.20 1.71
N ALA A 151 -1.47 15.36 2.66
CA ALA A 151 -1.52 15.69 4.08
C ALA A 151 -0.90 14.57 4.91
N ASP A 152 -0.13 14.99 5.92
CA ASP A 152 0.72 14.12 6.72
C ASP A 152 1.83 13.43 5.87
N GLY A 153 2.30 12.25 6.24
CA GLY A 153 3.49 11.64 5.64
C GLY A 153 4.80 12.31 6.10
N LEU A 154 4.79 12.98 7.25
CA LEU A 154 5.97 13.66 7.81
C LEU A 154 6.92 12.69 8.54
N GLY A 155 6.63 11.39 8.46
CA GLY A 155 7.43 10.32 9.03
C GLY A 155 7.07 10.03 10.49
N TRP A 156 7.38 8.80 10.90
CA TRP A 156 7.00 8.19 12.18
C TRP A 156 7.20 9.02 13.46
N LEU A 157 8.14 9.98 13.45
CA LEU A 157 8.45 10.79 14.62
C LEU A 157 7.54 12.01 14.73
N LEU A 158 7.30 12.71 13.62
CA LEU A 158 6.66 14.04 13.57
C LEU A 158 5.31 14.05 12.83
N GLY A 159 4.90 12.91 12.29
CA GLY A 159 3.61 12.70 11.66
C GLY A 159 3.32 11.20 11.58
N ASP A 160 2.80 10.76 10.44
CA ASP A 160 2.27 9.42 10.22
C ASP A 160 1.22 9.06 11.30
N GLU A 161 0.35 10.02 11.62
CA GLU A 161 -0.64 9.88 12.68
C GLU A 161 -1.66 8.79 12.32
N GLY A 162 -1.94 7.89 13.26
CA GLY A 162 -2.76 6.69 13.02
C GLY A 162 -2.11 5.59 12.16
N SER A 163 -0.81 5.71 11.83
CA SER A 163 -0.02 4.62 11.26
C SER A 163 0.20 3.46 12.22
N GLY A 164 0.67 2.32 11.71
CA GLY A 164 1.10 1.19 12.54
C GLY A 164 2.21 1.56 13.52
N PHE A 165 3.14 2.45 13.14
CA PHE A 165 4.14 2.96 14.09
C PHE A 165 3.49 3.80 15.19
N TRP A 166 2.58 4.71 14.82
CA TRP A 166 1.84 5.54 15.77
C TRP A 166 1.05 4.68 16.77
N ILE A 167 0.30 3.69 16.26
CA ILE A 167 -0.50 2.75 17.06
C ILE A 167 0.39 2.01 18.07
N GLY A 168 1.54 1.51 17.61
CA GLY A 168 2.48 0.80 18.48
C GLY A 168 3.11 1.69 19.54
N ARG A 169 3.51 2.92 19.17
CA ARG A 169 4.02 3.91 20.12
C ARG A 169 2.96 4.24 21.19
N ALA A 170 1.70 4.43 20.79
CA ALA A 170 0.59 4.67 21.70
C ALA A 170 0.38 3.49 22.67
N ALA A 171 0.44 2.25 22.17
CA ALA A 171 0.34 1.05 22.99
C ALA A 171 1.48 0.91 24.00
N ALA A 172 2.73 1.05 23.56
CA ALA A 172 3.89 0.97 24.46
C ALA A 172 3.83 2.06 25.54
N LYS A 173 3.43 3.28 25.19
CA LYS A 173 3.22 4.40 26.13
C LYS A 173 2.11 4.09 27.14
N ALA A 174 0.96 3.59 26.69
CA ALA A 174 -0.17 3.27 27.54
C ALA A 174 0.15 2.12 28.52
N VAL A 175 0.83 1.07 28.05
CA VAL A 175 1.28 -0.06 28.87
C VAL A 175 2.34 0.38 29.88
N ALA A 176 3.35 1.16 29.47
CA ALA A 176 4.35 1.69 30.40
C ALA A 176 3.71 2.54 31.51
N ALA A 177 2.73 3.38 31.16
CA ALA A 177 1.99 4.18 32.14
C ALA A 177 1.11 3.33 33.07
N SER A 178 0.53 2.22 32.58
CA SER A 178 -0.24 1.28 33.43
C SER A 178 0.68 0.60 34.44
N LEU A 179 1.85 0.15 34.01
CA LEU A 179 2.86 -0.47 34.86
C LEU A 179 3.42 0.51 35.89
N ASP A 180 3.63 1.77 35.52
CA ASP A 180 4.04 2.82 36.45
C ASP A 180 3.01 3.07 37.56
N ARG A 181 1.72 2.93 37.23
CA ARG A 181 0.62 2.93 38.21
C ARG A 181 0.46 1.60 38.98
N GLY A 182 1.32 0.62 38.74
CA GLY A 182 1.34 -0.66 39.45
C GLY A 182 0.44 -1.75 38.88
N SER A 183 -0.07 -1.62 37.64
CA SER A 183 -1.03 -2.57 37.07
C SER A 183 -0.49 -3.33 35.84
N PHE A 184 -0.64 -4.66 35.87
CA PHE A 184 -0.40 -5.57 34.74
C PHE A 184 -1.66 -5.90 33.94
N ALA A 185 -2.79 -5.26 34.22
CA ALA A 185 -4.08 -5.68 33.69
C ALA A 185 -4.23 -5.44 32.18
N GLY A 186 -5.01 -6.32 31.54
CA GLY A 186 -5.41 -6.21 30.13
C GLY A 186 -4.59 -7.11 29.21
N LEU A 187 -5.27 -7.65 28.20
CA LEU A 187 -4.64 -8.47 27.18
C LEU A 187 -3.57 -7.68 26.43
N LEU A 188 -3.80 -6.40 26.14
CA LEU A 188 -2.80 -5.58 25.46
C LEU A 188 -1.49 -5.51 26.26
N THR A 189 -1.56 -5.35 27.57
CA THR A 189 -0.39 -5.33 28.45
C THR A 189 0.39 -6.64 28.33
N GLU A 190 -0.29 -7.79 28.39
CA GLU A 190 0.36 -9.10 28.27
C GLU A 190 1.07 -9.27 26.93
N LEU A 191 0.42 -8.88 25.83
CA LEU A 191 0.97 -9.00 24.48
C LEU A 191 2.19 -8.10 24.25
N VAL A 192 2.13 -6.86 24.74
CA VAL A 192 3.26 -5.93 24.65
C VAL A 192 4.43 -6.44 25.48
N LEU A 193 4.18 -6.93 26.69
CA LEU A 193 5.23 -7.48 27.55
C LEU A 193 5.87 -8.73 26.96
N GLU A 194 5.07 -9.65 26.42
CA GLU A 194 5.59 -10.83 25.71
C GLU A 194 6.45 -10.41 24.50
N HIS A 195 5.98 -9.46 23.69
CA HIS A 195 6.73 -8.96 22.54
C HIS A 195 8.09 -8.37 22.93
N PHE A 196 8.16 -7.62 24.03
CA PHE A 196 9.39 -6.97 24.45
C PHE A 196 10.32 -7.84 25.30
N LEU A 197 9.76 -8.61 26.22
CA LEU A 197 10.47 -9.26 27.32
C LEU A 197 10.46 -10.79 27.24
N GLY A 198 9.60 -11.38 26.40
CA GLY A 198 9.37 -12.82 26.39
C GLY A 198 8.97 -13.37 27.76
N ALA A 199 9.63 -14.44 28.20
CA ALA A 199 9.42 -15.07 29.50
C ALA A 199 10.06 -14.31 30.68
N GLU A 200 10.94 -13.34 30.42
CA GLU A 200 11.69 -12.64 31.47
C GLU A 200 10.94 -11.43 32.05
N ARG A 201 9.83 -11.72 32.74
CA ARG A 201 9.08 -10.70 33.48
C ARG A 201 9.72 -10.45 34.84
N ARG A 202 9.86 -9.18 35.22
CA ARG A 202 10.28 -8.81 36.58
C ARG A 202 9.05 -8.78 37.48
N SER A 203 9.24 -9.06 38.76
CA SER A 203 8.14 -9.10 39.74
C SER A 203 7.51 -7.74 39.98
N ALA A 204 8.29 -6.65 39.88
CA ALA A 204 7.81 -5.30 40.13
C ALA A 204 7.31 -4.63 38.82
N PRO A 205 6.10 -4.02 38.82
CA PRO A 205 5.57 -3.26 37.68
C PRO A 205 6.52 -2.16 37.21
N ARG A 206 7.09 -1.36 38.11
CA ARG A 206 7.98 -0.25 37.77
C ARG A 206 9.25 -0.69 37.05
N ASP A 207 9.91 -1.74 37.54
CA ASP A 207 11.11 -2.29 36.91
C ASP A 207 10.83 -2.84 35.51
N THR A 208 9.62 -3.37 35.32
CA THR A 208 9.13 -3.87 34.02
C THR A 208 8.90 -2.70 33.06
N ALA A 209 8.28 -1.60 33.52
CA ALA A 209 8.12 -0.38 32.74
C ALA A 209 9.46 0.19 32.28
N ASP A 210 10.43 0.31 33.20
CA ASP A 210 11.76 0.84 32.87
C ASP A 210 12.49 -0.05 31.84
N ARG A 211 12.31 -1.37 31.90
CA ARG A 211 12.87 -2.31 30.92
C ARG A 211 12.20 -2.19 29.55
N LEU A 212 10.86 -2.09 29.52
CA LEU A 212 10.10 -1.85 28.29
C LEU A 212 10.58 -0.58 27.59
N VAL A 213 10.70 0.53 28.33
CA VAL A 213 11.17 1.81 27.78
C VAL A 213 12.56 1.69 27.17
N ARG A 214 13.53 1.07 27.88
CA ARG A 214 14.89 0.88 27.35
C ARG A 214 14.91 0.09 26.05
N LEU A 215 14.13 -1.00 25.97
CA LEU A 215 14.09 -1.84 24.78
C LEU A 215 13.40 -1.17 23.59
N ALA A 216 12.31 -0.43 23.85
CA ALA A 216 11.64 0.35 22.82
C ALA A 216 12.53 1.47 22.26
N GLN A 217 13.36 2.08 23.10
CA GLN A 217 14.35 3.08 22.67
C GLN A 217 15.52 2.47 21.87
N ALA A 218 15.96 1.27 22.25
CA ALA A 218 17.06 0.58 21.57
C ALA A 218 16.69 0.12 20.16
N ASP A 219 15.43 -0.23 19.93
CA ASP A 219 14.93 -0.67 18.61
C ASP A 219 13.49 -0.18 18.39
N HIS A 220 13.38 0.99 17.78
CA HIS A 220 12.08 1.63 17.49
C HIS A 220 11.26 0.84 16.47
N MET A 221 11.88 0.01 15.62
CA MET A 221 11.14 -0.77 14.61
C MET A 221 10.22 -1.80 15.25
N ARG A 222 10.53 -2.24 16.48
CA ARG A 222 9.65 -3.12 17.28
C ARG A 222 8.31 -2.48 17.63
N LEU A 223 8.23 -1.14 17.66
CA LEU A 223 6.97 -0.45 17.93
C LEU A 223 5.96 -0.72 16.80
N ALA A 224 6.37 -0.64 15.53
CA ALA A 224 5.45 -0.87 14.41
C ALA A 224 4.81 -2.27 14.44
N ALA A 225 5.52 -3.28 14.95
CA ALA A 225 5.00 -4.64 15.09
C ALA A 225 3.81 -4.75 16.08
N LEU A 226 3.74 -3.84 17.05
CA LEU A 226 2.66 -3.82 18.05
C LEU A 226 1.29 -3.47 17.45
N SER A 227 1.22 -2.83 16.26
CA SER A 227 -0.06 -2.50 15.61
C SER A 227 -0.97 -3.72 15.44
N SER A 228 -0.37 -4.85 15.04
CA SER A 228 -1.09 -6.13 14.92
C SER A 228 -1.58 -6.65 16.27
N LEU A 229 -0.82 -6.44 17.34
CA LEU A 229 -1.17 -6.85 18.71
C LEU A 229 -2.28 -5.97 19.29
N VAL A 230 -2.25 -4.67 19.01
CA VAL A 230 -3.35 -3.75 19.36
C VAL A 230 -4.63 -4.18 18.67
N SER A 231 -4.57 -4.45 17.36
CA SER A 231 -5.74 -4.93 16.61
C SER A 231 -6.30 -6.23 17.21
N ARG A 232 -5.43 -7.18 17.56
CA ARG A 232 -5.83 -8.44 18.22
C ARG A 232 -6.48 -8.21 19.58
N ALA A 233 -5.90 -7.37 20.43
CA ALA A 233 -6.43 -7.07 21.75
C ALA A 233 -7.76 -6.30 21.68
N ALA A 234 -7.88 -5.34 20.77
CA ALA A 234 -9.09 -4.57 20.56
C ALA A 234 -10.24 -5.46 20.04
N SER A 235 -9.97 -6.38 19.11
CA SER A 235 -10.95 -7.38 18.67
C SER A 235 -11.40 -8.33 19.79
N ALA A 236 -10.56 -8.54 20.80
CA ALA A 236 -10.90 -9.30 22.00
C ALA A 236 -11.60 -8.47 23.09
N GLY A 237 -11.90 -7.19 22.81
CA GLY A 237 -12.61 -6.30 23.74
C GLY A 237 -11.72 -5.61 24.78
N ASP A 238 -10.39 -5.62 24.62
CA ASP A 238 -9.49 -4.91 25.52
C ASP A 238 -9.76 -3.38 25.44
N PRO A 239 -10.13 -2.72 26.55
CA PRO A 239 -10.55 -1.32 26.52
C PRO A 239 -9.40 -0.36 26.19
N MET A 240 -8.16 -0.69 26.57
CA MET A 240 -6.98 0.12 26.25
C MET A 240 -6.71 0.05 24.74
N ALA A 241 -6.76 -1.14 24.17
CA ALA A 241 -6.57 -1.34 22.73
C ALA A 241 -7.69 -0.70 21.90
N LEU A 242 -8.95 -0.80 22.34
CA LEU A 242 -10.09 -0.13 21.70
C LEU A 242 -9.93 1.40 21.70
N GLY A 243 -9.45 1.99 22.79
CA GLY A 243 -9.16 3.42 22.87
C GLY A 243 -8.12 3.86 21.84
N ILE A 244 -7.00 3.13 21.75
CA ILE A 244 -5.93 3.40 20.78
C ILE A 244 -6.44 3.24 19.34
N ALA A 245 -7.23 2.22 19.05
CA ALA A 245 -7.77 1.99 17.72
C ALA A 245 -8.72 3.11 17.27
N ARG A 246 -9.56 3.62 18.18
CA ARG A 246 -10.44 4.77 17.92
C ARG A 246 -9.65 6.04 17.64
N GLU A 247 -8.67 6.34 18.48
CA GLU A 247 -7.80 7.52 18.30
C GLU A 247 -7.03 7.45 16.97
N ALA A 248 -6.54 6.26 16.59
CA ALA A 248 -5.92 6.06 15.27
C ALA A 248 -6.90 6.36 14.12
N ALA A 249 -8.15 5.89 14.20
CA ALA A 249 -9.17 6.16 13.19
C ALA A 249 -9.49 7.66 13.11
N ASP A 250 -9.63 8.34 14.25
CA ASP A 250 -9.85 9.79 14.31
C ASP A 250 -8.72 10.57 13.62
N HIS A 251 -7.45 10.21 13.89
CA HIS A 251 -6.30 10.81 13.24
C HIS A 251 -6.33 10.64 11.72
N LEU A 252 -6.56 9.41 11.24
CA LEU A 252 -6.58 9.09 9.81
C LEU A 252 -7.71 9.85 9.08
N VAL A 253 -8.90 9.92 9.68
CA VAL A 253 -10.04 10.64 9.11
C VAL A 253 -9.81 12.15 9.12
N ALA A 254 -9.25 12.70 10.20
CA ALA A 254 -8.86 14.10 10.24
C ALA A 254 -7.85 14.44 9.14
N THR A 255 -6.90 13.54 8.87
CA THR A 255 -5.88 13.70 7.82
C THR A 255 -6.50 13.69 6.42
N VAL A 256 -7.36 12.72 6.08
CA VAL A 256 -7.97 12.67 4.74
C VAL A 256 -8.92 13.86 4.48
N ARG A 257 -9.65 14.31 5.50
CA ARG A 257 -10.55 15.48 5.39
C ARG A 257 -9.83 16.79 5.05
N ARG A 258 -8.51 16.89 5.28
CA ARG A 258 -7.73 18.07 4.90
C ARG A 258 -7.51 18.21 3.39
N VAL A 259 -7.59 17.10 2.65
CA VAL A 259 -7.29 17.05 1.21
C VAL A 259 -8.47 16.59 0.37
N HIS A 260 -9.44 15.91 0.98
CA HIS A 260 -10.63 15.42 0.30
C HIS A 260 -11.54 16.56 -0.18
N VAL A 261 -12.07 16.42 -1.39
CA VAL A 261 -12.98 17.40 -2.02
C VAL A 261 -14.21 16.71 -2.61
N SER A 262 -14.01 15.65 -3.38
CA SER A 262 -15.06 14.89 -4.06
C SER A 262 -14.54 13.51 -4.46
N GLY A 263 -15.44 12.64 -4.92
CA GLY A 263 -15.10 11.29 -5.38
C GLY A 263 -14.92 10.30 -4.23
N PRO A 264 -14.46 9.08 -4.51
CA PRO A 264 -14.27 8.06 -3.48
C PRO A 264 -13.03 8.33 -2.62
N VAL A 265 -13.08 7.83 -1.38
CA VAL A 265 -11.90 7.66 -0.52
C VAL A 265 -11.44 6.20 -0.64
N VAL A 266 -10.26 6.01 -1.22
CA VAL A 266 -9.62 4.69 -1.34
C VAL A 266 -8.74 4.45 -0.13
N LEU A 267 -9.02 3.37 0.60
CA LEU A 267 -8.24 2.88 1.72
C LEU A 267 -7.09 2.00 1.22
N ALA A 268 -5.87 2.30 1.65
CA ALA A 268 -4.66 1.53 1.31
C ALA A 268 -3.78 1.28 2.53
N GLY A 269 -2.86 0.32 2.40
CA GLY A 269 -1.94 -0.08 3.47
C GLY A 269 -2.59 -1.03 4.49
N SER A 270 -1.76 -1.88 5.10
CA SER A 270 -2.21 -3.03 5.89
C SER A 270 -3.06 -2.70 7.11
N VAL A 271 -3.00 -1.48 7.65
CA VAL A 271 -3.86 -1.05 8.77
C VAL A 271 -5.31 -0.85 8.31
N LEU A 272 -5.52 -0.49 7.03
CA LEU A 272 -6.84 -0.17 6.49
C LEU A 272 -7.35 -1.18 5.46
N THR A 273 -6.47 -2.02 4.88
CA THR A 273 -6.89 -3.09 3.96
C THR A 273 -7.23 -4.38 4.69
N ASN A 274 -6.64 -4.63 5.86
CA ASN A 274 -6.99 -5.79 6.68
C ASN A 274 -8.23 -5.49 7.52
N GLU A 275 -9.05 -6.52 7.79
CA GLU A 275 -10.13 -6.40 8.76
C GLU A 275 -9.57 -6.07 10.15
N GLY A 276 -10.16 -5.09 10.82
CA GLY A 276 -9.75 -4.72 12.17
C GLY A 276 -10.42 -3.45 12.70
N PRO A 277 -10.28 -3.17 14.00
CA PRO A 277 -11.00 -2.08 14.66
C PRO A 277 -10.67 -0.68 14.12
N VAL A 278 -9.44 -0.45 13.65
CA VAL A 278 -9.05 0.84 13.04
C VAL A 278 -9.78 1.05 11.72
N ARG A 279 -9.78 0.04 10.83
CA ARG A 279 -10.52 0.07 9.57
C ARG A 279 -12.01 0.30 9.80
N GLN A 280 -12.60 -0.43 10.74
CA GLN A 280 -14.01 -0.27 11.11
C GLN A 280 -14.31 1.16 11.58
N GLY A 281 -13.49 1.71 12.48
CA GLY A 281 -13.65 3.09 12.94
C GLY A 281 -13.53 4.11 11.80
N VAL A 282 -12.58 3.92 10.87
CA VAL A 282 -12.46 4.80 9.69
C VAL A 282 -13.69 4.70 8.79
N GLN A 283 -14.21 3.50 8.53
CA GLN A 283 -15.41 3.30 7.72
C GLN A 283 -16.66 3.91 8.36
N GLU A 284 -16.81 3.79 9.67
CA GLU A 284 -17.91 4.40 10.43
C GLU A 284 -17.84 5.94 10.37
N LEU A 285 -16.65 6.51 10.55
CA LEU A 285 -16.41 7.96 10.52
C LEU A 285 -16.51 8.58 9.11
N LEU A 286 -16.44 7.75 8.06
CA LEU A 286 -16.61 8.11 6.65
C LEU A 286 -17.91 7.53 6.06
N ALA A 287 -18.91 7.21 6.88
CA ALA A 287 -20.15 6.59 6.41
C ALA A 287 -20.96 7.45 5.43
N ASP A 288 -20.67 8.75 5.36
CA ASP A 288 -21.23 9.72 4.41
C ASP A 288 -20.47 9.80 3.07
N GLN A 289 -19.37 9.05 2.92
CA GLN A 289 -18.50 9.05 1.75
C GLN A 289 -18.52 7.71 1.03
N GLU A 290 -18.25 7.72 -0.27
CA GLU A 290 -17.96 6.48 -1.00
C GLU A 290 -16.58 5.99 -0.61
N VAL A 291 -16.51 4.82 0.05
CA VAL A 291 -15.25 4.23 0.51
C VAL A 291 -14.97 2.96 -0.27
N ALA A 292 -13.78 2.90 -0.89
CA ALA A 292 -13.26 1.71 -1.55
C ALA A 292 -11.98 1.24 -0.86
N THR A 293 -11.56 0.00 -1.13
CA THR A 293 -10.29 -0.55 -0.60
C THR A 293 -9.39 -0.93 -1.76
N ALA A 294 -8.14 -0.49 -1.71
CA ALA A 294 -7.12 -0.85 -2.67
C ALA A 294 -6.90 -2.37 -2.67
N ARG A 295 -6.98 -2.98 -3.86
CA ARG A 295 -6.75 -4.42 -4.06
C ARG A 295 -5.42 -4.64 -4.76
N ASP A 296 -5.45 -4.95 -6.05
CA ASP A 296 -4.26 -5.26 -6.83
C ASP A 296 -3.61 -3.99 -7.39
N ILE A 297 -2.59 -3.50 -6.69
CA ILE A 297 -1.86 -2.27 -7.05
C ILE A 297 -1.06 -2.43 -8.35
N ALA A 298 -0.44 -3.60 -8.57
CA ALA A 298 0.28 -3.86 -9.82
C ALA A 298 -0.69 -4.01 -11.00
N GLY A 299 -1.84 -4.66 -10.79
CA GLY A 299 -2.92 -4.72 -11.75
C GLY A 299 -3.50 -3.35 -12.10
N ALA A 300 -3.69 -2.48 -11.10
CA ALA A 300 -4.11 -1.09 -11.31
C ALA A 300 -3.11 -0.28 -12.13
N ALA A 301 -1.79 -0.48 -11.90
CA ALA A 301 -0.76 0.12 -12.74
C ALA A 301 -0.88 -0.37 -14.20
N ALA A 302 -1.11 -1.67 -14.42
CA ALA A 302 -1.32 -2.22 -15.76
C ALA A 302 -2.57 -1.63 -16.43
N TRP A 303 -3.66 -1.46 -15.68
CA TRP A 303 -4.88 -0.81 -16.14
C TRP A 303 -4.64 0.65 -16.55
N LEU A 304 -3.97 1.44 -15.71
CA LEU A 304 -3.61 2.83 -16.04
C LEU A 304 -2.69 2.92 -17.28
N ALA A 305 -1.87 1.89 -17.54
CA ALA A 305 -1.08 1.82 -18.77
C ALA A 305 -1.94 1.71 -20.04
N THR A 306 -3.16 1.17 -19.94
CA THR A 306 -4.09 1.04 -21.08
C THR A 306 -4.78 2.34 -21.49
N ARG A 307 -4.66 3.44 -20.70
CA ARG A 307 -5.49 4.63 -20.86
C ARG A 307 -5.41 5.29 -22.23
N ASP A 308 -4.24 5.28 -22.86
CA ASP A 308 -4.04 5.87 -24.19
C ASP A 308 -4.32 4.87 -25.33
N LEU A 309 -4.67 3.62 -24.98
CA LEU A 309 -4.91 2.53 -25.92
C LEU A 309 -6.41 2.18 -26.05
N LEU A 310 -7.20 2.43 -25.00
CA LEU A 310 -8.63 2.08 -24.95
C LEU A 310 -9.52 3.34 -24.89
N PRO A 311 -10.70 3.31 -25.54
CA PRO A 311 -11.74 4.34 -25.35
C PRO A 311 -12.12 4.50 -23.87
N GLU A 312 -12.50 5.71 -23.45
CA GLU A 312 -12.81 6.02 -22.03
C GLU A 312 -13.84 5.06 -21.41
N GLU A 313 -14.91 4.74 -22.15
CA GLU A 313 -16.00 3.88 -21.68
C GLU A 313 -15.51 2.44 -21.38
N ASP A 314 -14.63 1.91 -22.24
CA ASP A 314 -14.07 0.57 -22.10
C ASP A 314 -13.09 0.48 -20.93
N ARG A 315 -12.37 1.57 -20.61
CA ARG A 315 -11.41 1.60 -19.50
C ARG A 315 -12.10 1.39 -18.17
N LYS A 316 -13.18 2.15 -17.88
CA LYS A 316 -13.89 2.03 -16.61
C LYS A 316 -14.47 0.63 -16.45
N ALA A 317 -15.08 0.08 -17.50
CA ALA A 317 -15.60 -1.29 -17.49
C ALA A 317 -14.50 -2.35 -17.32
N ALA A 318 -13.29 -2.10 -17.83
CA ALA A 318 -12.17 -3.04 -17.71
C ALA A 318 -11.52 -3.07 -16.33
N HIS A 319 -11.60 -1.98 -15.54
CA HIS A 319 -10.91 -1.82 -14.26
C HIS A 319 -11.01 -3.03 -13.32
N ALA A 320 -12.23 -3.57 -13.15
CA ALA A 320 -12.48 -4.70 -12.26
C ALA A 320 -11.77 -6.00 -12.70
N ARG A 321 -11.42 -6.14 -13.98
CA ARG A 321 -10.66 -7.31 -14.50
C ARG A 321 -9.18 -7.23 -14.15
N PHE A 322 -8.62 -6.02 -14.15
CA PHE A 322 -7.24 -5.76 -13.76
C PHE A 322 -7.05 -5.72 -12.24
N THR A 323 -8.11 -5.41 -11.49
CA THR A 323 -8.08 -5.27 -10.03
C THR A 323 -9.05 -6.25 -9.33
N PRO A 324 -8.91 -7.57 -9.53
CA PRO A 324 -9.81 -8.55 -8.92
C PRO A 324 -9.77 -8.50 -7.38
#